data_AF-B3P8Q7-F1
#
_entry.id   AF-B3P8Q7-F1
#
_cell.length_a   1.000
_cell.length_b   1.000
_cell.length_c   1.000
_cell.angle_alpha   90.00
_cell.angle_beta   90.00
_cell.angle_gamma   90.00
#
_symmetry.space_group_name_H-M   'P 1'
#
loop_
_entity.id
_entity.type
_entity.pdbx_description
1 polymer ?
#
loop_
_entity_poly.entity_id
_entity_poly.type
_entity_poly.pdbx_seq_one_letter_code
_entity_poly.pdbx_strand_id
1 'polypeptide(L)'
;MNSTLVILLISALVLVQARNIRFSEEDNSSQVSHPHSVNWPCDVGHFPEAYILMHKVDKRLERIDDESTKERIGNYAVSQLKQCILDGQMDVHCVRRSIGFTMSFIHHQMSLANGM
;
A
#
# COMPACT_ATOMS: atom_id res chain seq x y z
N MET A 1 17.73 -35.01 -31.50
CA MET A 1 17.66 -33.69 -30.86
C MET A 1 16.21 -33.18 -30.80
N ASN A 2 15.29 -33.90 -30.13
CA ASN A 2 13.89 -33.48 -30.00
C ASN A 2 13.37 -33.50 -28.54
N SER A 3 14.22 -33.88 -27.58
CA SER A 3 13.79 -34.15 -26.18
C SER A 3 14.01 -32.99 -25.20
N THR A 4 14.55 -31.86 -25.64
CA THR A 4 14.81 -30.70 -24.77
C THR A 4 13.74 -29.61 -24.90
N LEU A 5 12.94 -29.60 -25.97
CA LEU A 5 11.90 -28.60 -26.22
C LEU A 5 10.64 -28.79 -25.35
N VAL A 6 10.33 -30.04 -24.96
CA VAL A 6 9.14 -30.35 -24.15
C VAL A 6 9.29 -29.84 -22.71
N ILE A 7 10.52 -29.83 -22.18
CA ILE A 7 10.78 -29.44 -20.79
C ILE A 7 10.64 -27.91 -20.60
N LEU A 8 11.07 -27.12 -21.60
CA LEU A 8 10.99 -25.65 -21.53
C LEU A 8 9.55 -25.11 -21.64
N LEU A 9 8.64 -25.84 -22.28
CA LEU A 9 7.25 -25.41 -22.42
C LEU A 9 6.42 -25.59 -21.13
N ILE A 10 6.81 -26.50 -20.22
CA ILE A 10 6.05 -26.77 -18.99
C ILE A 10 6.41 -25.77 -17.88
N SER A 11 7.61 -25.18 -17.91
CA SER A 11 8.08 -24.24 -16.87
C SER A 11 7.42 -22.85 -16.91
N ALA A 12 6.73 -22.49 -18.00
CA ALA A 12 6.11 -21.17 -18.14
C ALA A 12 4.63 -21.11 -17.71
N LEU A 13 3.98 -22.26 -17.45
CA LEU A 13 2.52 -22.34 -17.24
C LEU A 13 2.07 -22.42 -15.77
N VAL A 14 2.99 -22.38 -14.79
CA VAL A 14 2.66 -22.71 -13.38
C VAL A 14 2.65 -21.52 -12.41
N LEU A 15 2.93 -20.28 -12.81
CA LEU A 15 2.90 -19.14 -11.86
C LEU A 15 1.75 -18.13 -12.04
N VAL A 16 0.79 -18.41 -12.93
CA VAL A 16 -0.47 -17.65 -13.02
C VAL A 16 -1.60 -18.53 -12.47
N GLN A 17 -1.65 -18.72 -11.15
CA GLN A 17 -2.86 -19.07 -10.40
C GLN A 17 -2.61 -19.05 -8.88
N ALA A 18 -2.62 -17.85 -8.31
CA ALA A 18 -2.93 -17.64 -6.90
C ALA A 18 -3.89 -16.45 -6.79
N ARG A 19 -5.05 -16.57 -7.43
CA ARG A 19 -6.18 -15.65 -7.25
C ARG A 19 -7.38 -16.51 -6.87
N ASN A 20 -8.03 -16.10 -5.78
CA ASN A 20 -9.17 -16.73 -5.09
C ASN A 20 -8.82 -17.56 -3.85
N ILE A 21 -8.22 -16.91 -2.85
CA ILE A 21 -8.55 -17.29 -1.47
C ILE A 21 -9.86 -16.59 -1.14
N ARG A 22 -10.91 -17.39 -1.07
CA ARG A 22 -12.22 -17.04 -0.52
C ARG A 22 -12.01 -16.91 0.99
N PHE A 23 -11.78 -15.68 1.47
CA PHE A 23 -11.66 -15.43 2.91
C PHE A 23 -13.05 -15.57 3.51
N SER A 24 -13.24 -16.69 4.21
CA SER A 24 -14.40 -16.99 5.03
C SER A 24 -14.46 -15.99 6.17
N GLU A 25 -15.64 -15.39 6.38
CA GLU A 25 -15.99 -14.73 7.63
C GLU A 25 -15.81 -15.73 8.78
N GLU A 26 -14.74 -15.57 9.54
CA GLU A 26 -14.64 -16.13 10.87
C GLU A 26 -14.77 -14.97 11.86
N ASP A 27 -15.97 -14.86 12.41
CA ASP A 27 -16.29 -14.18 13.65
C ASP A 27 -15.27 -14.60 14.73
N ASN A 28 -14.39 -13.67 15.09
CA ASN A 28 -13.68 -13.74 16.35
C ASN A 28 -13.69 -12.36 17.00
N SER A 29 -14.68 -12.20 17.87
CA SER A 29 -14.84 -11.15 18.85
C SER A 29 -13.64 -11.11 19.81
N SER A 30 -12.57 -10.45 19.37
CA SER A 30 -11.50 -9.99 20.24
C SER A 30 -11.33 -8.49 19.99
N GLN A 31 -12.11 -7.73 20.74
CA GLN A 31 -12.12 -6.27 20.75
C GLN A 31 -10.84 -5.77 21.43
N VAL A 32 -9.70 -5.99 20.77
CA VAL A 32 -8.48 -5.20 20.99
C VAL A 32 -8.81 -3.85 20.39
N SER A 33 -8.97 -2.83 21.24
CA SER A 33 -9.11 -1.45 20.80
C SER A 33 -7.79 -1.02 20.16
N HIS A 34 -7.58 -1.42 18.91
CA HIS A 34 -6.50 -0.91 18.09
C HIS A 34 -6.66 0.61 17.97
N PRO A 35 -5.59 1.40 18.06
CA PRO A 35 -5.68 2.83 17.86
C PRO A 35 -6.14 3.08 16.41
N HIS A 36 -7.43 3.35 16.24
CA HIS A 36 -7.98 3.74 14.96
C HIS A 36 -7.44 5.13 14.62
N SER A 37 -6.68 5.22 13.53
CA SER A 37 -6.39 6.51 12.94
C SER A 37 -7.70 7.11 12.41
N VAL A 38 -8.05 8.31 12.86
CA VAL A 38 -9.30 8.98 12.44
C VAL A 38 -9.28 9.31 10.93
N ASN A 39 -8.08 9.55 10.39
CA ASN A 39 -7.90 10.03 9.02
C ASN A 39 -7.45 8.93 8.05
N TRP A 40 -7.16 7.73 8.53
CA TRP A 40 -6.61 6.65 7.70
C TRP A 40 -7.49 5.40 7.77
N PRO A 41 -7.68 4.71 6.63
CA PRO A 41 -8.44 3.47 6.60
C PRO A 41 -7.94 2.42 7.59
N CYS A 42 -8.85 1.69 8.23
CA CYS A 42 -8.51 0.67 9.24
C CYS A 42 -7.59 -0.43 8.69
N ASP A 43 -7.69 -0.75 7.40
CA ASP A 43 -6.88 -1.76 6.73
C ASP A 43 -5.37 -1.45 6.69
N VAL A 44 -4.97 -0.19 6.91
CA VAL A 44 -3.57 0.23 7.01
C VAL A 44 -3.26 0.93 8.34
N GLY A 45 -4.23 1.64 8.91
CA GLY A 45 -4.02 2.55 10.04
C GLY A 45 -3.78 1.88 11.39
N HIS A 46 -4.10 0.59 11.52
CA HIS A 46 -3.88 -0.17 12.76
C HIS A 46 -2.45 -0.72 12.89
N PHE A 47 -1.66 -0.73 11.81
CA PHE A 47 -0.27 -1.17 11.83
C PHE A 47 0.65 -0.09 12.39
N PRO A 48 1.40 -0.34 13.48
CA PRO A 48 2.37 0.61 14.01
C PRO A 48 3.42 1.05 12.97
N GLU A 49 3.80 0.15 12.07
CA GLU A 49 4.78 0.39 11.01
C GLU A 49 4.30 1.46 10.03
N ALA A 50 2.99 1.54 9.76
CA ALA A 50 2.41 2.50 8.83
C ALA A 50 2.59 3.94 9.30
N TYR A 51 2.68 4.15 10.62
CA TYR A 51 2.69 5.47 11.25
C TYR A 51 3.75 6.41 10.67
N ILE A 52 4.94 5.89 10.35
CA ILE A 52 6.04 6.72 9.83
C ILE A 52 5.69 7.36 8.47
N LEU A 53 5.00 6.64 7.60
CA LEU A 53 4.56 7.18 6.31
C LEU A 53 3.32 8.05 6.50
N MET A 54 2.34 7.58 7.29
CA MET A 54 1.10 8.29 7.58
C MET A 54 1.37 9.69 8.13
N HIS A 55 2.19 9.77 9.19
CA HIS A 55 2.56 11.04 9.80
C HIS A 55 3.26 12.00 8.84
N LYS A 56 4.13 11.47 7.96
CA LYS A 56 4.80 12.30 6.94
C LYS A 56 3.81 12.83 5.92
N VAL A 57 2.86 12.00 5.47
CA VAL A 57 1.83 12.40 4.51
C VAL A 57 0.91 13.44 5.14
N ASP A 58 0.39 13.21 6.36
CA ASP A 58 -0.47 14.15 7.08
C ASP A 58 0.17 15.54 7.15
N LYS A 59 1.46 15.60 7.53
CA LYS A 59 2.23 16.85 7.59
C LYS A 59 2.38 17.57 6.25
N ARG A 60 2.31 16.86 5.12
CA ARG A 60 2.30 17.46 3.78
C ARG A 60 0.91 17.90 3.38
N LEU A 61 -0.11 17.12 3.71
CA LEU A 61 -1.51 17.44 3.43
C LEU A 61 -1.96 18.71 4.15
N GLU A 62 -1.47 18.97 5.37
CA GLU A 62 -1.71 20.21 6.13
C GLU A 62 -1.33 21.50 5.36
N ARG A 63 -0.49 21.41 4.31
CA ARG A 63 0.04 22.56 3.54
C ARG A 63 -0.57 22.70 2.16
N ILE A 64 -1.53 21.84 1.81
CA ILE A 64 -2.21 21.85 0.52
C ILE A 64 -3.62 22.36 0.79
N ASP A 65 -4.13 23.27 -0.04
CA ASP A 65 -5.51 23.75 0.10
C ASP A 65 -6.48 22.97 -0.79
N ASP A 66 -5.99 22.47 -1.93
CA ASP A 66 -6.80 21.68 -2.87
C ASP A 66 -7.11 20.28 -2.33
N GLU A 67 -8.37 20.09 -1.92
CA GLU A 67 -8.89 18.83 -1.42
C GLU A 67 -8.76 17.68 -2.42
N SER A 68 -8.88 17.94 -3.73
CA SER A 68 -8.73 16.90 -4.75
C SER A 68 -7.29 16.37 -4.81
N THR A 69 -6.30 17.24 -4.65
CA THR A 69 -4.89 16.84 -4.51
C THR A 69 -4.65 16.09 -3.21
N LYS A 70 -5.25 16.52 -2.09
CA LYS A 70 -5.14 15.77 -0.82
C LYS A 70 -5.66 14.35 -0.97
N GLU A 71 -6.84 14.19 -1.56
CA GLU A 71 -7.46 12.88 -1.76
C GLU A 71 -6.59 11.96 -2.62
N ARG A 72 -6.07 12.46 -3.76
CA ARG A 72 -5.17 11.68 -4.63
C ARG A 72 -3.90 11.25 -3.89
N ILE A 73 -3.31 12.13 -3.10
CA ILE A 73 -2.11 11.82 -2.30
C ILE A 73 -2.44 10.78 -1.22
N GLY A 74 -3.55 10.95 -0.49
CA GLY A 74 -4.01 10.00 0.53
C GLY A 74 -4.23 8.61 -0.07
N ASN A 75 -4.97 8.53 -1.18
CA ASN A 75 -5.22 7.27 -1.89
C ASN A 75 -3.93 6.60 -2.38
N TYR A 76 -2.98 7.39 -2.89
CA TYR A 76 -1.68 6.87 -3.28
C TYR A 76 -0.91 6.29 -2.08
N ALA A 77 -0.86 7.01 -0.97
CA ALA A 77 -0.18 6.57 0.25
C ALA A 77 -0.81 5.29 0.82
N VAL A 78 -2.14 5.20 0.85
CA VAL A 78 -2.86 3.97 1.25
C VAL A 78 -2.50 2.81 0.33
N SER A 79 -2.46 3.02 -0.99
CA SER A 79 -2.06 1.99 -1.94
C SER A 79 -0.63 1.49 -1.69
N GLN A 80 0.30 2.41 -1.41
CA GLN A 80 1.67 2.07 -1.06
C GLN A 80 1.76 1.26 0.24
N LEU A 81 0.97 1.60 1.27
CA LEU A 81 0.92 0.85 2.53
C LEU A 81 0.34 -0.55 2.33
N LYS A 82 -0.73 -0.69 1.54
CA LYS A 82 -1.34 -1.99 1.22
C LYS A 82 -0.36 -2.95 0.55
N GLN A 83 0.52 -2.45 -0.32
CA GLN A 83 1.57 -3.25 -0.96
C GLN A 83 2.60 -3.78 0.03
N CYS A 84 2.70 -3.20 1.22
CA CYS A 84 3.61 -3.63 2.27
C CYS A 84 2.98 -4.64 3.24
N ILE A 85 1.72 -5.02 3.05
CA ILE A 85 1.06 -6.03 3.87
C ILE A 85 1.33 -7.41 3.27
N LEU A 86 2.00 -8.27 4.04
CA LEU A 86 2.28 -9.66 3.72
C LEU A 86 1.86 -10.53 4.91
N ASP A 87 1.05 -11.57 4.66
CA ASP A 87 0.56 -12.50 5.68
C ASP A 87 -0.07 -11.82 6.92
N GLY A 88 -0.81 -10.73 6.68
CA GLY A 88 -1.49 -9.96 7.74
C GLY A 88 -0.55 -9.10 8.59
N GLN A 89 0.73 -8.99 8.24
CA GLN A 89 1.71 -8.10 8.88
C GLN A 89 2.22 -7.06 7.89
N MET A 90 2.64 -5.91 8.41
CA MET A 90 3.21 -4.84 7.58
C MET A 90 4.75 -4.88 7.63
N ASP A 91 5.39 -5.03 6.48
CA ASP A 91 6.85 -5.00 6.37
C ASP A 91 7.39 -3.58 6.54
N VAL A 92 8.08 -3.33 7.65
CA VAL A 92 8.71 -2.04 7.98
C VAL A 92 9.73 -1.59 6.92
N HIS A 93 10.45 -2.51 6.28
CA HIS A 93 11.42 -2.16 5.23
C HIS A 93 10.71 -1.74 3.94
N CYS A 94 9.60 -2.40 3.61
CA CYS A 94 8.73 -1.97 2.54
C CYS A 94 8.17 -0.56 2.82
N VAL A 95 7.65 -0.29 4.02
CA VAL A 95 7.12 1.04 4.39
C VAL A 95 8.21 2.11 4.29
N ARG A 96 9.43 1.83 4.75
CA ARG A 96 10.55 2.77 4.63
C ARG A 96 10.88 3.09 3.17
N ARG A 97 10.81 2.11 2.27
CA ARG A 97 11.00 2.32 0.83
C ARG A 97 9.86 3.15 0.23
N SER A 98 8.62 2.87 0.62
CA SER A 98 7.45 3.57 0.07
C SER A 98 7.38 5.05 0.45
N ILE A 99 8.08 5.49 1.49
CA ILE A 99 8.30 6.92 1.78
C ILE A 99 8.90 7.64 0.56
N GLY A 100 9.93 7.07 -0.07
CA GLY A 100 10.58 7.69 -1.22
C GLY A 100 9.61 7.87 -2.39
N PHE A 101 8.88 6.82 -2.74
CA PHE A 101 7.88 6.86 -3.81
C PHE A 101 6.75 7.85 -3.50
N THR A 102 6.24 7.85 -2.26
CA THR A 102 5.15 8.74 -1.85
C THR A 102 5.57 10.19 -1.84
N MET A 103 6.74 10.52 -1.29
CA MET A 103 7.24 11.90 -1.29
C MET A 103 7.52 12.41 -2.72
N SER A 104 8.04 11.55 -3.60
CA SER A 104 8.22 11.89 -5.02
C SER A 104 6.89 12.16 -5.71
N PHE A 105 5.87 11.34 -5.44
CA PHE A 105 4.52 11.54 -5.98
C PHE A 105 3.92 12.86 -5.51
N ILE A 106 4.01 13.16 -4.21
CA ILE A 106 3.53 14.43 -3.64
C ILE A 106 4.23 15.61 -4.31
N HIS A 107 5.55 15.56 -4.47
CA HIS A 107 6.31 16.61 -5.13
C HIS A 107 5.83 16.84 -6.57
N HIS A 108 5.59 15.76 -7.32
CA HIS A 108 5.04 15.84 -8.66
C HIS A 108 3.64 16.47 -8.69
N GLN A 109 2.74 16.08 -7.77
CA GLN A 109 1.41 16.69 -7.68
C GLN A 109 1.48 18.19 -7.38
N MET A 110 2.42 18.60 -6.52
CA MET A 110 2.66 20.01 -6.22
C MET A 110 3.20 20.78 -7.43
N SER A 111 4.09 20.18 -8.23
CA SER A 111 4.60 20.81 -9.47
C SER A 111 3.45 21.09 -10.44
N LEU A 112 2.60 20.08 -10.66
CA LEU A 112 1.44 20.19 -11.54
C LEU A 112 0.45 21.26 -11.07
N ALA A 113 0.18 21.32 -9.76
CA ALA A 113 -0.72 22.33 -9.18
C ALA A 113 -0.17 23.76 -9.33
N ASN A 114 1.15 23.92 -9.30
CA ASN A 114 1.82 25.21 -9.41
C ASN A 114 2.14 25.61 -10.87
N GLY A 115 1.79 24.78 -11.85
CA GLY A 115 2.05 25.07 -13.27
C GLY A 115 3.53 25.06 -13.66
N MET A 116 4.36 24.30 -12.93
CA MET A 116 5.78 24.08 -13.25
C MET A 116 6.00 22.73 -13.93
#